data_AF-A0A1B7MXE2-F1
#
_entry.id   AF-A0A1B7MXE2-F1
#
_cell.length_a   1.000
_cell.length_b   1.000
_cell.length_c   1.000
_cell.angle_alpha   90.00
_cell.angle_beta   90.00
_cell.angle_gamma   90.00
#
_symmetry.space_group_name_H-M   'P 1'
#
loop_
_entity.id
_entity.type
_entity.pdbx_description
1 polymer ?
#
loop_
_entity_poly.entity_id
_entity_poly.type
_entity_poly.pdbx_seq_one_letter_code
_entity_poly.pdbx_strand_id
1 'polypeptide(L)'
;TPPPFPVLAAILRAATALGFDTYRAFAVKLLENAWSSALTDLTTETKANAVEVVALARSCGVESVLKRAFYEMVRVAGYGLSDGELDGSDGEEFQEISRADERRLERMREHLISTW
;
A
#
# COMPACT_ATOMS: atom_id res chain seq x y z
N THR A 1 8.80 2.96 -19.72
CA THR A 1 7.60 3.18 -18.88
C THR A 1 7.62 2.18 -17.74
N PRO A 2 7.24 2.56 -16.50
CA PRO A 2 7.17 1.61 -15.39
C PRO A 2 6.09 0.54 -15.67
N PRO A 3 6.29 -0.70 -15.19
CA PRO A 3 5.29 -1.75 -15.33
C PRO A 3 4.03 -1.43 -14.50
N PRO A 4 2.86 -1.99 -14.86
CA PRO A 4 1.66 -1.93 -14.02
C PRO A 4 1.93 -2.48 -12.62
N PHE A 5 1.20 -1.97 -11.61
CA PHE A 5 1.42 -2.34 -10.21
C PHE A 5 1.40 -3.86 -9.95
N PRO A 6 0.46 -4.67 -10.50
CA PRO A 6 0.46 -6.11 -10.28
C PRO A 6 1.75 -6.79 -10.75
N VAL A 7 2.31 -6.33 -11.86
CA VAL A 7 3.57 -6.83 -12.41
C VAL A 7 4.75 -6.41 -11.53
N LEU A 8 4.79 -5.15 -11.09
CA LEU A 8 5.80 -4.68 -10.16
C LEU A 8 5.79 -5.49 -8.84
N ALA A 9 4.60 -5.74 -8.30
CA ALA A 9 4.40 -6.50 -7.08
C ALA A 9 4.87 -7.96 -7.24
N ALA A 10 4.56 -8.60 -8.37
CA ALA A 10 5.03 -9.95 -8.69
C ALA A 10 6.57 -10.00 -8.77
N ILE A 11 7.20 -9.03 -9.46
CA ILE A 11 8.66 -8.94 -9.55
C ILE A 11 9.27 -8.78 -8.15
N LEU A 12 8.73 -7.87 -7.33
CA LEU A 12 9.27 -7.62 -5.99
C LEU A 12 9.15 -8.85 -5.08
N ARG A 13 8.00 -9.54 -5.11
CA ARG A 13 7.78 -10.78 -4.34
C ARG A 13 8.74 -11.87 -4.79
N ALA A 14 8.82 -12.15 -6.09
CA ALA A 14 9.69 -13.19 -6.63
C ALA A 14 11.17 -12.88 -6.35
N ALA A 15 11.61 -11.65 -6.60
CA ALA A 15 12.99 -11.25 -6.36
C ALA A 15 13.38 -11.31 -4.88
N THR A 16 12.45 -10.96 -3.98
CA THR A 16 12.68 -11.09 -2.53
C THR A 16 12.72 -12.55 -2.09
N ALA A 17 11.79 -13.38 -2.57
CA ALA A 17 11.71 -14.79 -2.19
C ALA A 17 12.88 -15.63 -2.75
N LEU A 18 13.37 -15.31 -3.94
CA LEU A 18 14.43 -16.06 -4.62
C LEU A 18 15.83 -15.46 -4.41
N GLY A 19 15.95 -14.33 -3.70
CA GLY A 19 17.24 -13.68 -3.42
C GLY A 19 17.88 -13.00 -4.64
N PHE A 20 17.08 -12.49 -5.57
CA PHE A 20 17.58 -11.77 -6.75
C PHE A 20 17.76 -10.27 -6.45
N ASP A 21 18.89 -9.91 -5.86
CA ASP A 21 19.17 -8.56 -5.35
C ASP A 21 19.03 -7.45 -6.40
N THR A 22 19.51 -7.66 -7.62
CA THR A 22 19.43 -6.67 -8.71
C THR A 22 17.98 -6.35 -9.07
N TYR A 23 17.15 -7.39 -9.23
CA TYR A 23 15.73 -7.23 -9.55
C TYR A 23 14.95 -6.67 -8.36
N ARG A 24 15.33 -7.04 -7.14
CA ARG A 24 14.76 -6.46 -5.92
C ARG A 24 15.05 -4.97 -5.83
N ALA A 25 16.30 -4.55 -5.97
CA ALA A 25 16.69 -3.15 -5.93
C ALA A 25 15.97 -2.30 -6.99
N PHE A 26 15.84 -2.85 -8.21
CA PHE A 26 15.05 -2.23 -9.27
C PHE A 26 13.57 -2.06 -8.88
N ALA A 27 12.93 -3.11 -8.40
CA ALA A 27 11.51 -3.08 -8.03
C ALA A 27 11.25 -2.17 -6.81
N VAL A 28 12.14 -2.18 -5.81
CA VAL A 28 12.09 -1.28 -4.65
C VAL A 28 12.15 0.17 -5.11
N LYS A 29 13.12 0.54 -5.96
CA LYS A 29 13.25 1.91 -6.46
C LYS A 29 12.00 2.38 -7.21
N LEU A 30 11.39 1.51 -8.01
CA LEU A 30 10.14 1.83 -8.69
C LEU A 30 8.97 2.01 -7.71
N LEU A 31 8.87 1.15 -6.69
CA LEU A 31 7.83 1.24 -5.67
C LEU A 31 7.98 2.52 -4.84
N GLU A 32 9.21 2.85 -4.43
CA GLU A 32 9.53 4.07 -3.68
C GLU A 32 9.23 5.34 -4.48
N ASN A 33 9.59 5.37 -5.77
CA ASN A 33 9.23 6.49 -6.64
C ASN A 33 7.72 6.62 -6.81
N ALA A 34 6.99 5.51 -6.89
CA ALA A 34 5.54 5.52 -7.02
C ALA A 34 4.83 5.91 -5.71
N TRP A 35 5.42 5.60 -4.55
CA TRP A 35 4.84 5.78 -3.21
C TRP A 35 5.74 6.60 -2.29
N SER A 36 6.28 7.70 -2.81
CA SER A 36 7.18 8.59 -2.08
C SER A 36 6.57 9.09 -0.77
N SER A 37 7.38 9.08 0.30
CA SER A 37 7.03 9.62 1.61
C SER A 37 7.25 11.12 1.73
N ALA A 38 7.79 11.78 0.70
CA ALA A 38 8.05 13.22 0.71
C ALA A 38 6.73 14.00 0.60
N LEU A 39 6.57 15.03 1.44
CA LEU A 39 5.35 15.85 1.48
C LEU A 39 5.15 16.64 0.19
N THR A 40 6.22 16.97 -0.52
CA THR A 40 6.19 17.66 -1.83
C THR A 40 5.52 16.85 -2.92
N ASP A 41 5.42 15.52 -2.74
CA ASP A 41 4.86 14.60 -3.73
C ASP A 41 3.38 14.26 -3.42
N LEU A 42 2.81 14.87 -2.37
CA LEU A 42 1.39 14.75 -2.06
C LEU A 42 0.54 15.50 -3.10
N THR A 43 -0.54 14.85 -3.53
CA THR A 43 -1.45 15.34 -4.57
C THR A 43 -2.89 15.22 -4.11
N THR A 44 -3.80 16.01 -4.69
CA THR A 44 -5.24 15.89 -4.44
C THR A 44 -5.82 14.61 -5.06
N GLU A 45 -5.17 14.01 -6.05
CA GLU A 45 -5.56 12.73 -6.62
C GLU A 45 -5.23 11.59 -5.65
N THR A 46 -6.21 10.71 -5.40
CA THR A 46 -6.04 9.50 -4.59
C THR A 46 -5.29 8.43 -5.36
N LYS A 47 -4.42 7.68 -4.68
CA LYS A 47 -3.70 6.55 -5.30
C LYS A 47 -4.43 5.24 -5.03
N ALA A 48 -4.74 4.49 -6.09
CA ALA A 48 -5.26 3.13 -5.98
C ALA A 48 -4.19 2.15 -5.42
N ASN A 49 -4.64 1.00 -4.92
CA ASN A 49 -3.83 -0.10 -4.39
C ASN A 49 -3.09 0.17 -3.07
N ALA A 50 -3.59 1.09 -2.24
CA ALA A 50 -2.92 1.46 -0.99
C ALA A 50 -2.82 0.28 0.00
N VAL A 51 -3.87 -0.54 0.08
CA VAL A 51 -3.93 -1.74 0.93
C VAL A 51 -2.87 -2.75 0.49
N GLU A 52 -2.83 -3.05 -0.80
CA GLU A 52 -1.92 -4.01 -1.42
C GLU A 52 -0.47 -3.57 -1.29
N VAL A 53 -0.22 -2.27 -1.32
CA VAL A 53 1.11 -1.69 -1.10
C VAL A 53 1.55 -1.85 0.35
N VAL A 54 0.66 -1.65 1.33
CA VAL A 54 0.97 -1.94 2.74
C VAL A 54 1.34 -3.42 2.91
N ALA A 55 0.53 -4.33 2.37
CA ALA A 55 0.80 -5.77 2.46
C ALA A 55 2.12 -6.15 1.77
N LEU A 56 2.34 -5.67 0.54
CA LEU A 56 3.56 -5.92 -0.23
C LEU A 56 4.80 -5.38 0.51
N ALA A 57 4.76 -4.12 0.94
CA ALA A 57 5.86 -3.46 1.65
C ALA A 57 6.26 -4.22 2.91
N ARG A 58 5.30 -4.75 3.67
CA ARG A 58 5.58 -5.59 4.85
C ARG A 58 6.20 -6.91 4.49
N SER A 59 5.62 -7.62 3.52
CA SER A 59 6.11 -8.93 3.10
C SER A 59 7.53 -8.87 2.51
N CYS A 60 7.88 -7.76 1.86
CA CYS A 60 9.17 -7.60 1.18
C CYS A 60 10.17 -6.68 1.91
N GLY A 61 9.80 -6.13 3.07
CA GLY A 61 10.66 -5.26 3.88
C GLY A 61 10.99 -3.91 3.23
N VAL A 62 9.98 -3.20 2.73
CA VAL A 62 10.10 -1.87 2.08
C VAL A 62 9.32 -0.83 2.88
N GLU A 63 9.80 -0.48 4.08
CA GLU A 63 9.04 0.36 5.00
C GLU A 63 8.88 1.82 4.56
N SER A 64 9.77 2.30 3.68
CA SER A 64 9.81 3.69 3.18
C SER A 64 8.49 4.15 2.56
N VAL A 65 7.73 3.23 1.94
CA VAL A 65 6.46 3.54 1.27
C VAL A 65 5.23 3.50 2.18
N LEU A 66 5.37 2.95 3.39
CA LEU A 66 4.22 2.72 4.29
C LEU A 66 3.55 4.03 4.71
N LYS A 67 4.32 5.10 4.91
CA LYS A 67 3.76 6.40 5.32
C LYS A 67 2.78 6.93 4.27
N ARG A 68 3.16 6.88 2.99
CA ARG A 68 2.28 7.33 1.89
C ARG A 68 1.09 6.39 1.75
N ALA A 69 1.32 5.07 1.83
CA ALA A 69 0.25 4.09 1.72
C ALA A 69 -0.83 4.27 2.80
N PHE A 70 -0.46 4.38 4.07
CA PHE A 70 -1.41 4.62 5.16
C PHE A 70 -2.15 5.96 5.03
N TYR A 71 -1.47 7.01 4.56
CA TYR A 71 -2.13 8.29 4.29
C TYR A 71 -3.23 8.14 3.23
N GLU A 72 -2.95 7.46 2.11
CA GLU A 72 -3.93 7.22 1.06
C GLU A 72 -5.10 6.36 1.55
N MET A 73 -4.87 5.38 2.43
CA MET A 73 -5.95 4.62 3.06
C MET A 73 -6.88 5.51 3.89
N VAL A 74 -6.34 6.37 4.77
CA VAL A 74 -7.17 7.27 5.60
C VAL A 74 -7.99 8.26 4.75
N ARG A 75 -7.53 8.59 3.54
CA ARG A 75 -8.25 9.49 2.63
C ARG A 75 -9.49 8.85 2.00
N VAL A 76 -9.59 7.53 1.96
CA VAL A 76 -10.71 6.82 1.36
C VAL A 76 -11.66 6.35 2.46
N ALA A 77 -12.96 6.53 2.25
CA ALA A 77 -13.97 6.02 3.18
C ALA A 77 -13.82 4.49 3.32
N GLY A 78 -14.01 3.96 4.54
CA GLY A 78 -13.78 2.53 4.80
C GLY A 78 -12.32 2.10 4.65
N TYR A 79 -11.37 3.04 4.63
CA TYR A 79 -9.93 2.77 4.47
C TYR A 79 -9.54 2.09 3.15
N GLY A 80 -10.42 2.11 2.14
CA GLY A 80 -10.24 1.35 0.90
C GLY A 80 -10.47 -0.15 1.05
N LEU A 81 -11.03 -0.58 2.18
CA LEU A 81 -11.54 -1.93 2.40
C LEU A 81 -13.00 -1.93 1.94
N SER A 82 -13.35 -2.85 1.02
CA SER A 82 -14.76 -3.12 0.77
C SER A 82 -15.37 -3.62 2.06
N ASP A 83 -16.39 -2.93 2.59
CA ASP A 83 -17.21 -3.47 3.66
C ASP A 83 -17.84 -4.76 3.09
N GLY A 84 -17.43 -5.90 3.63
CA GLY A 84 -17.82 -7.20 3.11
C GLY A 84 -19.29 -7.48 3.37
N GLU A 85 -20.18 -6.89 2.58
CA GLU A 85 -21.45 -7.54 2.28
C GLU A 85 -21.16 -8.68 1.31
N LEU A 86 -21.12 -9.88 1.88
CA LEU A 86 -20.99 -11.16 1.20
C LEU A 86 -22.04 -11.27 0.09
N ASP A 87 -21.67 -10.94 -1.14
CA ASP A 87 -22.34 -11.49 -2.32
C ASP A 87 -21.31 -12.29 -3.13
N GLY A 88 -21.65 -13.55 -3.39
CA GLY A 88 -20.74 -14.61 -3.83
C GLY A 88 -20.24 -14.41 -5.26
N SER A 89 -19.30 -13.49 -5.46
CA SER A 89 -18.60 -13.29 -6.72
C SER A 89 -17.16 -13.79 -6.64
N ASP A 90 -16.80 -14.63 -7.60
CA ASP A 90 -15.54 -15.36 -7.72
C ASP A 90 -14.27 -14.51 -7.50
N GLY A 91 -13.41 -14.96 -6.58
CA GLY A 91 -11.99 -15.14 -6.89
C GLY A 91 -11.00 -13.98 -6.66
N GLU A 92 -11.36 -12.87 -6.01
CA GLU A 92 -10.36 -11.89 -5.55
C GLU A 92 -10.16 -12.01 -4.03
N GLU A 93 -9.00 -12.54 -3.63
CA GLU A 93 -8.56 -12.66 -2.24
C GLU A 93 -8.46 -11.25 -1.63
N PHE A 94 -9.52 -10.79 -0.95
CA PHE A 94 -9.49 -9.55 -0.19
C PHE A 94 -8.34 -9.63 0.83
N GLN A 95 -7.34 -8.78 0.68
CA GLN A 95 -6.27 -8.68 1.67
C GLN A 95 -6.82 -8.04 2.93
N GLU A 96 -7.14 -8.87 3.92
CA GLU A 96 -7.45 -8.41 5.27
C GLU A 96 -6.28 -7.58 5.80
N ILE A 97 -6.57 -6.33 6.15
CA ILE A 97 -5.61 -5.48 6.86
C ILE A 97 -5.40 -6.04 8.27
N SER A 98 -4.17 -5.96 8.78
CA SER A 98 -3.90 -6.38 10.16
C SER A 98 -4.65 -5.48 11.16
N ARG A 99 -5.19 -6.04 12.25
CA ARG A 99 -5.72 -5.27 13.40
C ARG A 99 -4.77 -4.20 13.92
N ALA A 100 -3.46 -4.41 13.78
CA ALA A 100 -2.47 -3.42 14.17
C ALA A 100 -2.53 -2.17 13.29
N ASP A 101 -2.87 -2.34 12.01
CA ASP A 101 -2.96 -1.29 11.02
C ASP A 101 -4.29 -0.56 11.08
N GLU A 102 -5.39 -1.28 11.31
CA GLU A 102 -6.68 -0.66 11.64
C GLU A 102 -6.53 0.33 12.79
N ARG A 103 -5.87 -0.08 13.88
CA ARG A 103 -5.59 0.82 15.02
C ARG A 103 -4.68 1.99 14.66
N ARG A 104 -3.76 1.82 13.70
CA ARG A 104 -2.89 2.94 13.23
C ARG A 104 -3.71 3.91 12.41
N LEU A 105 -4.57 3.41 11.52
CA LEU A 105 -5.44 4.20 10.67
C LEU A 105 -6.44 5.01 11.50
N GLU A 106 -7.05 4.40 12.52
CA GLU A 106 -7.97 5.10 13.41
C GLU A 106 -7.27 6.26 14.14
N ARG A 107 -6.11 5.98 14.76
CA ARG A 107 -5.32 7.05 15.42
C ARG A 107 -4.86 8.13 14.46
N MET A 108 -4.45 7.76 13.24
CA MET A 108 -4.05 8.73 12.22
C MET A 108 -5.23 9.60 11.81
N ARG A 109 -6.42 9.02 11.64
CA ARG A 109 -7.65 9.72 11.32
C ARG A 109 -8.06 10.67 12.44
N GLU A 110 -8.06 10.23 13.69
CA GLU A 110 -8.34 11.08 14.86
C GLU A 110 -7.39 12.29 14.91
N HIS A 111 -6.09 12.06 14.70
CA HIS A 111 -5.09 13.12 14.71
C HIS A 111 -5.29 14.11 13.56
N LEU A 112 -5.55 13.60 12.35
CA LEU A 112 -5.90 14.40 11.18
C LEU A 112 -7.17 15.21 11.40
N ILE A 113 -8.20 14.70 12.07
CA ILE A 113 -9.40 15.49 12.35
C ILE A 113 -9.11 16.56 13.42
N SER A 114 -8.31 16.24 14.43
CA SER A 114 -8.02 17.17 15.54
C SER A 114 -7.14 18.37 15.18
N THR A 115 -6.43 18.28 14.05
CA THR A 115 -5.45 19.30 13.61
C THR A 115 -6.03 20.30 12.60
N TRP A 116 -7.31 20.16 12.25
CA TRP A 116 -8.09 21.05 11.38
C TRP A 116 -9.24 21.68 12.16
#